data_AF-A0AAU5LWR9-F1
#
_entry.id   AF-A0AAU5LWR9-F1
#
_cell.length_a   1.000
_cell.length_b   1.000
_cell.length_c   1.000
_cell.angle_alpha   90.00
_cell.angle_beta   90.00
_cell.angle_gamma   90.00
#
_symmetry.space_group_name_H-M   'P 1'
#
loop_
_entity.id
_entity.type
_entity.pdbx_description
1 polymer ?
#
loop_
_entity_poly.entity_id
_entity_poly.type
_entity_poly.pdbx_seq_one_letter_code
_entity_poly.pdbx_strand_id
1 'polypeptide(L)' 'MLRSRHHHRREDALQSSQFAEDLQRRVREARAALAAATAEGDFYAADVRTNELDSLLRLAMEHGLIMDTDLPR' A
#
# COMPACT_ATOMS: atom_id res chain seq x y z
N MET A 1 30.81 29.61 2.17
CA MET A 1 29.62 29.54 1.29
C MET A 1 28.66 28.51 1.88
N LEU A 2 27.57 28.96 2.50
CA LEU A 2 26.61 28.12 3.21
C LEU A 2 25.23 28.42 2.61
N ARG A 3 24.65 27.51 1.83
CA ARG A 3 23.20 27.39 1.52
C ARG A 3 22.96 26.35 0.42
N SER A 4 22.90 25.07 0.78
CA SER A 4 22.27 24.01 -0.06
C SER A 4 21.65 22.86 0.76
N ARG A 5 21.25 23.08 2.03
CA ARG A 5 20.62 22.02 2.86
C ARG A 5 19.09 22.06 2.92
N HIS A 6 18.44 23.00 2.21
CA HIS A 6 16.98 23.22 2.32
C HIS A 6 16.13 22.59 1.19
N HIS A 7 16.73 22.16 0.08
CA HIS A 7 15.97 21.56 -1.03
C HIS A 7 15.69 20.06 -0.82
N HIS A 8 16.68 19.27 -0.39
CA HIS A 8 16.54 17.81 -0.22
C HIS A 8 15.41 17.38 0.71
N ARG A 9 15.29 17.99 1.90
CA ARG A 9 14.29 17.59 2.91
C ARG A 9 12.83 17.72 2.44
N ARG A 10 12.55 18.63 1.49
CA ARG A 10 11.19 18.80 0.95
C ARG A 10 10.87 17.78 -0.13
N GLU A 11 11.85 17.43 -0.96
CA GLU A 11 11.71 16.40 -2.00
C GLU A 11 11.53 15.01 -1.36
N ASP A 12 12.30 14.70 -0.32
CA ASP A 12 12.19 13.44 0.43
C ASP A 12 10.79 13.27 1.07
N ALA A 13 10.24 14.35 1.62
CA ALA A 13 8.91 14.32 2.24
C ALA A 13 7.78 14.17 1.21
N LEU A 14 7.90 14.82 0.03
CA LEU A 14 6.94 14.68 -1.06
C LEU A 14 6.99 13.27 -1.67
N GLN A 15 8.19 12.71 -1.86
CA GLN A 15 8.36 11.34 -2.33
C GLN A 15 7.79 10.32 -1.31
N SER A 16 8.01 10.56 -0.02
CA SER A 16 7.41 9.73 1.04
C SER A 16 5.88 9.82 1.07
N SER A 17 5.29 11.00 0.84
CA SER A 17 3.83 11.17 0.72
C SER A 17 3.28 10.44 -0.50
N GLN A 18 3.91 10.61 -1.66
CA GLN A 18 3.48 9.96 -2.89
C GLN A 18 3.59 8.44 -2.82
N PHE A 19 4.65 7.92 -2.20
CA PHE A 19 4.78 6.50 -1.92
C PHE A 19 3.66 5.99 -1.02
N ALA A 20 3.35 6.70 0.07
CA ALA A 20 2.29 6.31 0.99
C ALA A 20 0.90 6.29 0.32
N GLU A 21 0.60 7.31 -0.48
CA GLU A 21 -0.65 7.42 -1.24
C GLU A 21 -0.79 6.30 -2.27
N ASP A 22 0.28 6.00 -3.01
CA ASP A 22 0.31 4.92 -3.99
C ASP A 22 0.10 3.56 -3.31
N LEU A 23 0.81 3.31 -2.21
CA LEU A 23 0.70 2.08 -1.45
C LEU A 23 -0.72 1.90 -0.89
N GLN A 24 -1.31 2.96 -0.33
CA GLN A 24 -2.68 2.91 0.18
C GLN A 24 -3.70 2.64 -0.94
N ARG A 25 -3.50 3.23 -2.12
CA ARG A 25 -4.33 2.96 -3.30
C ARG A 25 -4.26 1.49 -3.70
N ARG A 26 -3.06 0.93 -3.80
CA ARG A 26 -2.83 -0.48 -4.17
C ARG A 26 -3.41 -1.45 -3.13
N VAL A 27 -3.32 -1.13 -1.84
CA VAL A 27 -3.97 -1.92 -0.77
C VAL A 27 -5.49 -1.96 -0.97
N ARG A 28 -6.12 -0.82 -1.27
CA ARG A 28 -7.57 -0.78 -1.54
C ARG A 28 -7.95 -1.58 -2.79
N GLU A 29 -7.16 -1.48 -3.86
CA GLU A 29 -7.38 -2.23 -5.10
C GLU A 29 -7.26 -3.73 -4.89
N ALA A 30 -6.22 -4.19 -4.18
CA ALA A 30 -6.01 -5.61 -3.86
C ALA A 30 -7.16 -6.18 -3.03
N ARG A 31 -7.69 -5.42 -2.06
CA ARG A 31 -8.87 -5.81 -1.27
C ARG A 31 -10.12 -5.93 -2.11
N ALA A 32 -10.39 -4.95 -2.97
CA ALA A 32 -11.55 -4.98 -3.86
C ALA A 32 -11.48 -6.19 -4.81
N ALA A 33 -10.29 -6.46 -5.36
CA ALA A 33 -10.06 -7.62 -6.22
C ALA A 33 -10.20 -8.95 -5.48
N LEU A 34 -9.71 -9.05 -4.23
CA LEU A 34 -9.88 -10.23 -3.40
C LEU A 34 -11.36 -10.49 -3.08
N ALA A 35 -12.11 -9.45 -2.74
CA ALA A 35 -13.55 -9.56 -2.48
C ALA A 35 -14.31 -10.03 -3.73
N ALA A 36 -13.98 -9.49 -4.90
CA ALA A 36 -14.57 -9.92 -6.17
C ALA A 36 -14.24 -11.39 -6.49
N ALA A 37 -12.97 -11.79 -6.41
CA ALA A 37 -12.55 -13.17 -6.67
C ALA A 37 -13.22 -14.17 -5.71
N THR A 38 -13.38 -13.78 -4.43
CA THR A 38 -14.08 -14.59 -3.44
C THR A 38 -15.57 -14.72 -3.76
N ALA A 39 -16.23 -13.64 -4.17
CA ALA A 39 -17.64 -13.63 -4.54
C ALA A 39 -17.93 -14.46 -5.81
N GLU A 40 -16.97 -14.48 -6.75
CA GLU A 40 -17.04 -15.25 -8.00
C GLU A 40 -16.67 -16.73 -7.82
N GLY A 41 -16.11 -17.11 -6.65
CA GLY A 41 -15.62 -18.47 -6.40
C GLY A 41 -14.32 -18.79 -7.15
N ASP A 42 -13.60 -17.77 -7.62
CA ASP A 42 -12.28 -17.94 -8.23
C ASP A 42 -11.21 -18.05 -7.13
N PHE A 43 -11.04 -19.27 -6.62
CA PHE A 43 -10.09 -19.55 -5.54
C PHE A 43 -8.64 -19.28 -5.92
N TYR A 44 -8.27 -19.43 -7.19
CA TYR A 44 -6.91 -19.14 -7.64
C TYR A 44 -6.66 -17.64 -7.64
N ALA A 45 -7.59 -16.86 -8.21
CA ALA A 45 -7.48 -15.41 -8.14
C ALA A 45 -7.51 -14.90 -6.69
N ALA A 46 -8.33 -15.49 -5.82
CA ALA A 46 -8.37 -15.13 -4.41
C ALA A 46 -7.02 -15.38 -3.71
N ASP A 47 -6.36 -16.51 -3.95
CA ASP A 47 -5.03 -16.80 -3.40
C ASP A 47 -3.97 -15.81 -3.90
N VAL A 48 -3.97 -15.49 -5.20
CA VAL A 48 -3.08 -14.48 -5.77
C VAL A 48 -3.29 -13.11 -5.12
N ARG A 49 -4.54 -12.67 -4.94
CA ARG A 49 -4.84 -11.36 -4.33
C ARG A 49 -4.56 -11.31 -2.84
N THR A 50 -4.69 -12.44 -2.14
CA THR A 50 -4.29 -12.56 -0.73
C THR A 50 -2.77 -12.34 -0.58
N ASN A 51 -1.97 -13.07 -1.37
CA ASN A 51 -0.51 -12.94 -1.33
C ASN A 51 -0.02 -11.53 -1.74
N GLU A 52 -0.68 -10.90 -2.71
CA GLU A 52 -0.42 -9.52 -3.10
C GLU A 52 -0.73 -8.55 -1.95
N LEU A 53 -1.90 -8.68 -1.33
CA LEU A 53 -2.31 -7.84 -0.19
C LEU A 53 -1.33 -7.98 0.98
N ASP A 54 -0.93 -9.20 1.34
CA ASP A 54 0.04 -9.45 2.41
C ASP A 54 1.39 -8.79 2.12
N SER A 55 1.84 -8.86 0.86
CA SER A 55 3.09 -8.21 0.44
C SER A 55 3.03 -6.69 0.58
N LEU A 56 1.90 -6.07 0.22
CA LEU A 56 1.69 -4.63 0.35
C LEU A 56 1.59 -4.20 1.82
N LEU A 57 0.92 -4.98 2.66
CA LEU A 57 0.81 -4.70 4.10
C LEU A 57 2.17 -4.82 4.80
N ARG A 58 2.95 -5.84 4.47
CA ARG A 58 4.33 -5.96 4.96
C ARG A 58 5.19 -4.78 4.54
N LEU A 59 5.10 -4.35 3.27
CA LEU A 59 5.81 -3.18 2.79
C LEU A 59 5.38 -1.90 3.54
N ALA A 60 4.09 -1.73 3.82
CA ALA A 60 3.60 -0.61 4.61
C ALA A 60 4.20 -0.60 6.02
N MET A 61 4.23 -1.76 6.68
CA MET A 61 4.82 -1.93 8.01
C MET A 61 6.32 -1.59 8.02
N GLU A 62 7.08 -2.05 7.02
CA GLU A 62 8.51 -1.76 6.87
C GLU A 62 8.80 -0.26 6.74
N HIS A 63 7.86 0.49 6.18
CA HIS A 63 7.92 1.95 6.04
C HIS A 63 7.20 2.72 7.17
N GLY A 64 6.71 2.03 8.20
CA GLY A 64 6.01 2.64 9.34
C GLY A 64 4.66 3.25 8.98
N LEU A 65 4.04 2.82 7.87
CA LEU A 65 2.74 3.29 7.41
C LEU A 65 1.62 2.47 8.05
N ILE A 66 0.63 3.16 8.60
CA ILE A 66 -0.57 2.54 9.16
C ILE A 66 -1.60 2.42 8.04
N MET A 67 -1.90 1.19 7.63
CA MET A 67 -3.00 0.90 6.70
C MET A 67 -4.23 0.56 7.53
N ASP A 68 -5.40 1.11 7.17
CA ASP A 68 -6.66 0.66 7.77
C ASP A 68 -6.79 -0.84 7.57
N THR A 69 -6.81 -1.64 8.63
CA THR A 69 -6.86 -3.10 8.55
C THR A 69 -8.28 -3.65 8.47
N ASP A 70 -9.28 -2.80 8.19
CA ASP A 70 -10.68 -3.20 8.27
C ASP A 70 -10.99 -4.27 7.22
N LEU A 71 -10.95 -5.52 7.67
CA LEU A 71 -11.54 -6.67 7.03
C LEU A 71 -13.02 -6.64 7.42
N PRO A 72 -13.96 -6.74 6.46
CA PRO A 72 -15.36 -6.89 6.82
C PRO A 72 -15.51 -8.11 7.73
N ARG A 73 -16.06 -7.89 8.93
CA ARG A 73 -16.43 -8.97 9.87
C ARG A 73 -17.58 -9.79 9.36
#